data_AF-A0A151RMJ3-F1
#
_entry.id   AF-A0A151RMJ3-F1
#
_cell.length_a   1.000
_cell.length_b   1.000
_cell.length_c   1.000
_cell.angle_alpha   90.00
_cell.angle_beta   90.00
_cell.angle_gamma   90.00
#
_symmetry.space_group_name_H-M   'P 1'
#
loop_
_entity.id
_entity.type
_entity.pdbx_description
1 polymer ?
#
loop_
_entity_poly.entity_id
_entity_poly.type
_entity_poly.pdbx_seq_one_letter_code
_entity_poly.pdbx_strand_id
1 'polypeptide(L)'
;MDSNLSFTHVTLESDCKSILDAQSRTQSHHLEYGSVLNRCRRLLHNHPNLSLKLIPRQTNRIAHYLARASRCYASSHTFEFILSCIVPIILNEMT
;
A
#
# COMPACT_ATOMS: atom_id res chain seq x y z
N MET A 1 -6.42 -21.00 6.97
CA MET A 1 -6.02 -20.47 5.66
C MET A 1 -4.59 -20.02 5.80
N ASP A 2 -3.71 -20.67 5.05
CA ASP A 2 -2.28 -20.81 5.32
C ASP A 2 -1.54 -19.46 5.28
N SER A 3 -1.12 -18.97 6.45
CA SER A 3 -0.51 -17.66 6.64
C SER A 3 1.03 -17.67 6.58
N ASN A 4 1.63 -18.70 6.00
CA ASN A 4 3.09 -18.84 5.88
C ASN A 4 3.55 -18.66 4.43
N LEU A 5 3.25 -17.50 3.85
CA LEU A 5 4.08 -17.03 2.74
C LEU A 5 5.32 -16.42 3.37
N SER A 6 6.34 -17.26 3.61
CA SER A 6 7.60 -16.87 4.26
C SER A 6 8.44 -16.02 3.31
N PHE A 7 8.01 -14.78 3.09
CA PHE A 7 8.74 -13.85 2.25
C PHE A 7 10.04 -13.42 2.94
N THR A 8 11.16 -13.75 2.32
CA THR A 8 12.50 -13.43 2.84
C THR A 8 12.88 -11.98 2.62
N HIS A 9 12.42 -11.38 1.52
CA HIS A 9 12.63 -9.97 1.18
C HIS A 9 11.38 -9.44 0.45
N VAL A 10 10.74 -8.42 1.02
CA VAL A 10 9.56 -7.76 0.43
C VAL A 10 9.87 -6.30 0.22
N THR A 11 9.65 -5.83 -1.00
CA THR A 11 9.69 -4.40 -1.32
C THR A 11 8.26 -3.88 -1.41
N LEU A 12 7.92 -2.98 -0.50
CA LEU A 12 6.69 -2.19 -0.54
C LEU A 12 6.94 -0.99 -1.45
N GLU A 13 6.18 -0.87 -2.53
CA GLU A 13 6.30 0.26 -3.45
C GLU A 13 5.14 1.25 -3.24
N SER A 14 5.45 2.54 -3.24
CA SER A 14 4.48 3.61 -3.05
C SER A 14 4.85 4.82 -3.90
N ASP A 15 3.86 5.53 -4.43
CA ASP A 15 4.02 6.84 -5.08
C ASP A 15 3.81 8.01 -4.11
N CYS A 16 3.54 7.73 -2.83
CA CYS A 16 3.28 8.73 -1.81
C CYS A 16 4.57 9.14 -1.07
N LYS A 17 5.19 10.23 -1.51
CA LYS A 17 6.39 10.79 -0.88
C LYS A 17 6.21 11.08 0.62
N SER A 18 5.03 11.52 1.03
CA SER A 18 4.73 11.84 2.43
C SER A 18 4.91 10.65 3.39
N ILE A 19 4.72 9.41 2.91
CA ILE A 19 4.94 8.20 3.72
C ILE A 19 6.43 7.99 3.98
N LEU A 20 7.27 8.19 2.98
CA LEU A 20 8.73 8.09 3.12
C LEU A 20 9.32 9.23 3.94
N ASP A 21 8.84 10.46 3.72
CA ASP A 21 9.25 11.60 4.52
C ASP A 21 8.89 11.38 6.00
N ALA A 22 7.71 10.83 6.28
CA ALA A 22 7.29 10.45 7.62
C ALA A 22 8.10 9.29 8.24
N GLN A 23 8.68 8.41 7.43
CA GLN A 23 9.60 7.38 7.93
C GLN A 23 10.90 8.01 8.46
N SER A 24 11.39 9.07 7.81
CA SER A 24 12.62 9.77 8.18
C SER A 24 12.46 10.77 9.34
N ARG A 25 11.23 11.22 9.61
CA ARG A 25 10.94 12.25 10.62
C ARG A 25 10.47 11.61 11.93
N THR A 26 11.06 12.04 13.04
CA THR A 26 10.67 11.66 14.41
C THR A 26 9.49 12.44 14.97
N GLN A 27 8.87 13.34 14.19
CA GLN A 27 7.80 14.18 14.71
C GLN A 27 6.49 13.41 14.94
N SER A 28 6.02 13.44 16.18
CA SER A 28 4.73 12.93 16.62
C SER A 28 3.61 13.74 15.97
N HIS A 29 3.02 13.20 14.91
CA HIS A 29 1.77 13.72 14.38
C HIS A 29 0.62 13.21 15.26
N HIS A 30 0.02 14.09 16.07
CA HIS A 30 -1.08 13.75 17.01
C HIS A 30 -2.46 13.60 16.33
N LEU A 31 -2.53 13.61 15.00
CA LEU A 31 -3.74 13.45 14.20
C LEU A 31 -3.91 11.99 13.73
N GLU A 32 -5.11 11.59 13.32
CA GLU A 32 -5.41 10.22 12.82
C GLU A 32 -4.43 9.76 11.74
N TYR A 33 -4.07 10.66 10.82
CA TYR A 33 -3.04 10.44 9.80
C TYR A 33 -1.69 10.04 10.42
N GLY A 34 -1.28 10.71 11.50
CA GLY A 34 -0.06 10.41 12.23
C GLY A 34 -0.09 9.06 12.95
N SER A 35 -1.25 8.64 13.45
CA SER A 35 -1.45 7.32 14.05
C SER A 35 -1.22 6.21 13.01
N VAL A 36 -1.77 6.38 11.80
CA VAL A 36 -1.56 5.45 10.68
C VAL A 36 -0.07 5.38 10.30
N LEU A 37 0.59 6.53 10.14
CA LEU A 37 2.02 6.58 9.83
C LEU A 37 2.89 5.92 10.91
N ASN A 38 2.61 6.16 12.19
CA ASN A 38 3.31 5.53 13.29
C ASN A 38 3.13 4.01 13.30
N ARG A 39 1.94 3.52 12.94
CA ARG A 39 1.68 2.08 12.78
C ARG A 39 2.49 1.49 11.63
N CYS A 40 2.55 2.16 10.48
CA CYS A 40 3.39 1.75 9.35
C CYS A 40 4.88 1.70 9.75
N ARG A 41 5.38 2.73 10.45
CA ARG A 41 6.76 2.78 10.93
C ARG A 41 7.09 1.62 11.88
N ARG A 42 6.19 1.31 12.82
CA ARG A 42 6.34 0.14 13.71
C ARG A 42 6.37 -1.17 12.93
N LEU A 43 5.54 -1.32 11.90
CA LEU A 43 5.53 -2.51 11.07
C LEU A 43 6.86 -2.69 10.33
N LEU A 44 7.37 -1.63 9.70
CA LEU A 44 8.68 -1.65 9.03
C LEU A 44 9.82 -1.93 10.01
N HIS A 45 9.80 -1.32 11.19
CA HIS A 45 10.82 -1.56 12.22
C HIS A 45 10.82 -3.00 12.74
N ASN A 46 9.64 -3.60 12.93
CA ASN A 46 9.51 -4.95 13.48
C ASN A 46 9.77 -6.06 12.45
N HIS A 47 9.81 -5.73 11.15
CA HIS A 47 9.98 -6.68 10.06
C HIS A 47 11.13 -6.21 9.16
N PRO A 48 12.39 -6.54 9.49
CA PRO A 48 13.57 -6.08 8.74
C PRO A 48 13.64 -6.67 7.31
N ASN A 49 12.83 -7.68 7.01
CA ASN A 49 12.63 -8.21 5.67
C ASN A 49 11.76 -7.31 4.77
N LEU A 50 11.16 -6.25 5.31
CA LEU A 50 10.40 -5.27 4.55
C LEU A 50 11.27 -4.05 4.21
N SER A 51 11.22 -3.62 2.96
CA SER A 51 11.76 -2.33 2.51
C SER A 51 10.65 -1.48 1.90
N LEU A 52 10.78 -0.15 1.97
CA LEU A 52 9.84 0.79 1.36
C LEU A 52 10.56 1.58 0.26
N LYS A 53 9.96 1.68 -0.93
CA LYS A 53 10.55 2.33 -2.10
C LYS A 53 9.57 3.32 -2.73
N LEU A 54 10.08 4.52 -3.05
CA LEU A 54 9.33 5.50 -3.86
C LEU A 54 9.35 5.05 -5.31
N ILE A 55 8.17 4.99 -5.93
CA ILE A 55 8.02 4.75 -7.36
C ILE A 55 7.27 5.89 -8.04
N PRO A 56 7.49 6.12 -9.34
CA PRO A 56 6.68 7.05 -10.11
C PRO A 56 5.20 6.65 -10.08
N ARG A 57 4.30 7.63 -10.02
CA ARG A 57 2.85 7.37 -10.05
C ARG A 57 2.40 6.56 -11.28
N GLN A 58 3.08 6.75 -12.41
CA GLN A 58 2.80 6.01 -13.64
C GLN A 58 3.09 4.51 -13.55
N THR A 59 3.90 4.06 -12.59
CA THR A 59 4.15 2.63 -12.36
C THR A 59 3.30 2.09 -11.20
N ASN A 60 2.61 2.96 -10.45
CA ASN A 60 1.69 2.58 -9.36
C ASN A 60 0.20 2.66 -9.79
N ARG A 61 -0.09 2.49 -11.09
CA ARG A 61 -1.42 2.78 -11.65
C ARG A 61 -2.49 1.84 -11.11
N ILE A 62 -2.20 0.54 -10.97
CA ILE A 62 -3.15 -0.44 -10.42
C ILE A 62 -3.57 -0.06 -8.99
N ALA A 63 -2.61 0.22 -8.10
CA ALA A 63 -2.91 0.65 -6.74
C ALA A 63 -3.70 1.96 -6.72
N HIS A 64 -3.36 2.90 -7.61
CA HIS A 64 -4.11 4.13 -7.77
C HIS A 64 -5.57 3.89 -8.18
N TYR A 65 -5.83 3.03 -9.17
CA TYR A 65 -7.17 2.71 -9.63
C TYR A 65 -7.99 1.99 -8.55
N LEU A 66 -7.37 1.07 -7.81
CA LEU A 66 -7.99 0.39 -6.67
C LEU A 66 -8.37 1.39 -5.56
N ALA A 67 -7.45 2.27 -5.17
CA ALA A 67 -7.71 3.31 -4.19
C ALA A 67 -8.77 4.32 -4.65
N ARG A 68 -8.91 4.54 -5.96
CA ARG A 68 -9.98 5.38 -6.52
C ARG A 68 -11.33 4.68 -6.47
N ALA A 69 -11.38 3.40 -6.85
CA ALA A 69 -12.60 2.60 -6.84
C ALA A 69 -13.15 2.38 -5.43
N SER A 70 -12.28 2.21 -4.43
CA SER A 70 -12.68 2.01 -3.03
C SER A 70 -13.53 3.16 -2.47
N ARG A 71 -13.38 4.38 -2.98
CA ARG A 71 -14.19 5.55 -2.60
C ARG A 71 -15.68 5.40 -2.90
N CYS A 72 -16.05 4.51 -3.82
CA CYS A 72 -17.44 4.22 -4.16
C CYS A 72 -18.12 3.27 -3.17
N TYR A 73 -17.39 2.78 -2.16
CA TYR A 73 -17.89 1.85 -1.15
C TYR A 73 -17.89 2.52 0.22
N ALA A 74 -19.02 2.42 0.95
CA ALA A 74 -19.18 3.06 2.25
C ALA A 74 -18.48 2.32 3.41
N SER A 75 -18.09 1.05 3.20
CA SER A 75 -17.44 0.21 4.19
C SER A 75 -16.27 -0.57 3.57
N SER A 76 -15.40 -1.11 4.43
CA SER A 76 -14.36 -2.04 4.01
C SER A 76 -15.00 -3.25 3.33
N HIS A 77 -14.61 -3.51 2.09
CA HIS A 77 -15.06 -4.66 1.31
C HIS A 77 -13.87 -5.53 0.94
N THR A 78 -13.98 -6.83 1.20
CA THR A 78 -13.08 -7.82 0.63
C THR A 78 -13.70 -8.32 -0.66
N PHE A 79 -12.95 -8.27 -1.74
CA PHE A 79 -13.37 -8.82 -3.02
C PHE A 79 -12.87 -10.26 -3.13
N GLU A 80 -13.79 -11.23 -3.15
CA GLU A 80 -13.46 -12.65 -3.38
C GLU A 80 -13.21 -12.96 -4.87
N PHE A 81 -13.55 -12.02 -5.75
CA PHE A 81 -13.34 -12.09 -7.19
C PHE A 81 -12.76 -10.77 -7.69
N ILE A 82 -11.94 -10.83 -8.75
CA ILE A 82 -11.47 -9.61 -9.41
C ILE A 82 -12.69 -8.93 -10.04
N LEU A 83 -13.03 -7.73 -9.56
CA LEU A 83 -14.08 -6.90 -10.14
C LEU A 83 -13.84 -6.77 -11.65
N SER A 84 -14.84 -7.11 -12.45
CA SER A 84 -14.77 -7.08 -13.93
C SER A 84 -14.36 -5.72 -14.49
N CYS A 85 -14.62 -4.62 -13.77
CA CYS A 85 -14.19 -3.28 -14.15
C CYS A 85 -12.69 -3.01 -13.96
N ILE A 86 -11.97 -3.86 -13.20
CA ILE A 86 -10.53 -3.74 -12.92
C ILE A 86 -9.73 -4.80 -13.69
N VAL A 87 -10.39 -5.88 -14.15
CA VAL A 87 -9.78 -6.91 -15.00
C VAL A 87 -9.04 -6.31 -16.22
N PRO A 88 -9.61 -5.37 -17.02
CA PRO A 88 -8.91 -4.79 -18.15
C PRO A 88 -7.66 -3.99 -17.73
N ILE A 89 -7.73 -3.33 -16.57
CA ILE A 89 -6.64 -2.50 -16.05
C ILE A 89 -5.46 -3.38 -15.62
N ILE A 90 -5.74 -4.51 -14.95
CA ILE A 90 -4.72 -5.45 -14.53
C ILE A 90 -4.09 -6.14 -15.75
N LEU A 91 -4.92 -6.58 -16.71
CA LEU A 91 -4.44 -7.27 -17.91
C LEU A 91 -3.62 -6.36 -18.83
N ASN A 92 -3.96 -5.07 -18.94
CA ASN A 92 -3.26 -4.12 -19.82
C ASN A 92 -1.95 -3.57 -19.22
N GLU A 93 -1.69 -3.75 -17.92
CA GLU A 93 -0.45 -3.34 -17.26
C GLU A 93 0.52 -4.52 -17.03
N MET A 94 0.06 -5.77 -17.24
CA MET A 94 0.86 -7.00 -17.13
C MET A 94 1.41 -7.50 -18.48
N THR A 95 1.12 -6.78 -19.57
CA THR A 95 1.65 -7.01 -20.93
C THR A 95 2.74 -6.00 -21.26
#